data_AF-A0A7J4PN52-F1
#
_entry.id   AF-A0A7J4PN52-F1
#
_cell.length_a   1.000
_cell.length_b   1.000
_cell.length_c   1.000
_cell.angle_alpha   90.00
_cell.angle_beta   90.00
_cell.angle_gamma   90.00
#
_symmetry.space_group_name_H-M   'P 1'
#
loop_
_entity.id
_entity.type
_entity.pdbx_description
1 polymer ?
#
loop_
_entity_poly.entity_id
_entity_poly.type
_entity_poly.pdbx_seq_one_letter_code
_entity_poly.pdbx_strand_id
1 'polypeptide(L)'
;MKSGEVESEGVESEALSDSKVYERPSFFFGIPFGFVLGGVFSRYESLFSMDYDGGSAVVLYRGVCLVSKGDRLSITGEWYSGKKIGVRGNVIVADRVENLSTGLIFSKE
;
A
#
# COMPACT_ATOMS: atom_id res chain seq x y z
N MET A 1 -33.09 -1.06 -9.85
CA MET A 1 -32.04 -0.80 -10.86
C MET A 1 -30.70 -0.97 -10.18
N LYS A 2 -29.86 -1.90 -10.67
CA LYS A 2 -28.53 -2.20 -10.12
C LYS A 2 -27.65 -0.94 -10.21
N SER A 3 -27.16 -0.45 -9.08
CA SER A 3 -26.07 0.53 -9.08
C SER A 3 -24.77 -0.22 -9.29
N GLY A 4 -24.05 0.17 -10.33
CA GLY A 4 -22.84 -0.50 -10.80
C GLY A 4 -21.73 -0.47 -9.75
N GLU A 5 -21.04 -1.59 -9.64
CA GLU A 5 -19.64 -1.63 -9.25
C GLU A 5 -18.91 -0.61 -10.13
N VAL A 6 -18.38 0.44 -9.50
CA VAL A 6 -17.24 1.14 -10.08
C VAL A 6 -16.10 0.15 -9.93
N GLU A 7 -15.86 -0.64 -10.97
CA GLU A 7 -14.58 -1.33 -11.14
C GLU A 7 -13.53 -0.24 -10.97
N SER A 8 -12.83 -0.25 -9.83
CA SER A 8 -11.68 0.61 -9.62
C SER A 8 -10.61 0.14 -10.60
N GLU A 9 -10.61 0.69 -11.81
CA GLU A 9 -9.57 0.42 -12.80
C GLU A 9 -8.22 0.63 -12.11
N GLY A 10 -7.42 -0.45 -12.08
CA GLY A 10 -6.10 -0.41 -11.45
C GLY A 10 -5.24 0.63 -12.13
N VAL A 11 -4.51 1.41 -11.33
CA VAL A 11 -3.60 2.42 -11.84
C VAL A 11 -2.33 1.70 -12.29
N GLU A 12 -2.08 1.70 -13.60
CA GLU A 12 -0.78 1.32 -14.15
C GLU A 12 0.27 2.35 -13.73
N SER A 13 1.39 1.86 -13.21
CA SER A 13 2.43 2.68 -12.62
C SER A 13 3.81 2.03 -12.73
N GLU A 14 4.86 2.81 -12.48
CA GLU A 14 6.23 2.31 -12.36
C GLU A 14 6.76 2.57 -10.94
N ALA A 15 7.39 1.57 -10.34
CA ALA A 15 8.02 1.68 -9.03
C ALA A 15 9.25 2.61 -9.09
N LEU A 16 9.21 3.71 -8.37
CA LEU A 16 10.33 4.66 -8.26
C LEU A 16 11.35 4.26 -7.18
N SER A 17 10.98 3.35 -6.28
CA SER A 17 11.84 2.83 -5.22
C SER A 17 11.52 1.38 -4.87
N ASP A 18 12.48 0.70 -4.25
CA ASP A 18 12.27 -0.62 -3.68
C ASP A 18 11.30 -0.55 -2.49
N SER A 19 10.51 -1.61 -2.31
CA SER A 19 9.63 -1.77 -1.15
C SER A 19 10.42 -1.81 0.15
N LYS A 20 10.08 -0.91 1.07
CA LYS A 20 10.57 -0.96 2.45
C LYS A 20 9.50 -1.60 3.33
N VAL A 21 9.84 -2.75 3.90
CA VAL A 21 8.97 -3.47 4.84
C VAL A 21 9.35 -3.07 6.26
N TYR A 22 8.38 -2.60 7.05
CA TYR A 22 8.56 -2.28 8.45
C TYR A 22 7.53 -3.00 9.31
N GLU A 23 7.91 -3.32 10.54
CA GLU A 23 6.97 -3.82 11.53
C GLU A 23 6.16 -2.64 12.09
N ARG A 24 4.83 -2.74 12.03
CA ARG A 24 3.91 -1.79 12.62
C ARG A 24 4.09 -1.85 14.14
N PRO A 25 4.38 -0.71 14.80
CA PRO A 25 4.53 -0.70 16.25
C PRO A 25 3.22 -1.14 16.90
N SER A 26 3.25 -2.33 17.50
CA SER A 26 2.12 -2.94 18.20
C SER A 26 2.16 -2.69 19.70
N PHE A 27 3.26 -2.11 20.21
CA PHE A 27 3.48 -1.84 21.63
C PHE A 27 4.13 -0.47 21.86
N PHE A 28 3.52 0.33 22.73
CA PHE A 28 4.15 1.51 23.33
C PHE A 28 4.54 1.13 24.77
N PHE A 29 5.84 1.15 25.10
CA PHE A 29 6.31 0.97 26.47
C PHE A 29 5.95 2.23 27.28
N GLY A 30 4.83 2.20 28.00
CA GLY A 30 4.37 3.33 28.82
C GLY A 30 2.98 3.17 29.48
N ILE A 31 2.15 2.21 29.03
CA ILE A 31 0.84 1.92 29.65
C ILE A 31 0.75 0.41 29.89
N PRO A 32 0.42 -0.04 31.12
CA PRO A 32 0.30 -1.47 31.40
C PRO A 32 -1.03 -1.95 30.80
N PHE A 33 -0.94 -3.01 29.99
CA PHE A 33 -2.05 -3.79 29.41
C PHE A 33 -2.76 -3.21 28.18
N GLY A 34 -2.39 -3.78 27.04
CA GLY A 34 -3.16 -3.76 25.80
C GLY A 34 -2.63 -4.81 24.83
N PHE A 35 -2.89 -6.10 25.08
CA PHE A 35 -2.66 -7.12 24.07
C PHE A 35 -3.74 -6.99 23.00
N VAL A 36 -3.43 -6.34 21.87
CA VAL A 36 -4.28 -6.45 20.68
C VAL A 36 -4.04 -7.83 20.08
N LEU A 37 -4.78 -8.84 20.56
CA LEU A 37 -4.92 -10.14 19.89
C LEU A 37 -5.75 -9.94 18.62
N GLY A 38 -5.11 -9.36 17.60
CA GLY A 38 -5.71 -9.11 16.29
C GLY A 38 -4.74 -9.54 15.19
N GLY A 39 -4.81 -10.81 14.80
CA GLY A 39 -4.30 -11.33 13.53
C GLY A 39 -2.77 -11.26 13.33
N VAL A 40 -2.14 -12.43 13.22
CA VAL A 40 -0.73 -12.60 12.82
C VAL A 40 -0.43 -12.00 11.41
N PHE A 41 -1.45 -11.57 10.66
CA PHE A 41 -1.35 -11.07 9.29
C PHE A 41 -1.26 -9.52 9.13
N SER A 42 -1.20 -8.73 10.21
CA SER A 42 -1.18 -7.25 10.15
C SER A 42 0.12 -6.59 10.66
N ARG A 43 1.16 -7.36 10.99
CA ARG A 43 2.36 -6.81 11.65
C ARG A 43 3.26 -6.03 10.73
N TYR A 44 3.20 -6.27 9.42
CA TYR A 44 4.10 -5.63 8.47
C TYR A 44 3.35 -4.68 7.57
N GLU A 45 4.01 -3.58 7.24
CA GLU A 45 3.56 -2.64 6.22
C GLU A 45 4.70 -2.45 5.23
N SER A 46 4.36 -2.43 3.95
CA SER A 46 5.29 -2.18 2.85
C SER A 46 5.03 -0.79 2.29
N LEU A 47 6.09 -0.02 2.12
CA LEU A 47 6.04 1.33 1.61
C LEU A 47 7.04 1.53 0.48
N PHE A 48 6.55 2.08 -0.63
CA PHE A 48 7.35 2.44 -1.79
C PHE A 48 6.74 3.65 -2.48
N SER A 49 7.47 4.24 -3.41
CA SER A 49 6.99 5.32 -4.26
C SER A 49 6.74 4.82 -5.68
N MET A 50 5.71 5.34 -6.32
CA MET A 50 5.38 5.05 -7.72
C MET A 50 5.20 6.32 -8.52
N ASP A 51 5.38 6.22 -9.83
CA ASP A 51 4.94 7.22 -10.79
C ASP A 51 3.61 6.80 -11.41
N TYR A 52 2.74 7.75 -11.67
CA TYR A 52 1.46 7.57 -12.36
C TYR A 52 1.12 8.83 -13.17
N ASP A 53 0.08 8.80 -13.99
CA ASP A 53 -0.28 9.93 -14.87
C ASP A 53 -0.49 11.28 -14.15
N GLY A 54 -0.78 11.27 -12.85
CA GLY A 54 -0.94 12.47 -12.02
C GLY A 54 0.32 12.91 -11.26
N GLY A 55 1.49 12.32 -11.55
CA GLY A 55 2.77 12.58 -10.90
C GLY A 55 3.22 11.42 -10.02
N SER A 56 3.88 11.70 -8.89
CA SER A 56 4.34 10.64 -7.98
C SER A 56 3.41 10.45 -6.79
N ALA A 57 3.29 9.20 -6.34
CA ALA A 57 2.56 8.82 -5.15
C ALA A 57 3.37 7.89 -4.26
N VAL A 58 3.07 7.91 -2.96
CA VAL A 58 3.53 6.90 -2.01
C VAL A 58 2.48 5.80 -1.92
N VAL A 59 2.91 4.55 -2.03
CA VAL A 59 2.07 3.37 -1.87
C VAL A 59 2.29 2.82 -0.47
N LEU A 60 1.20 2.59 0.25
CA LEU A 60 1.17 1.89 1.53
C LEU A 60 0.37 0.59 1.37
N TYR A 61 1.02 -0.55 1.51
CA TYR A 61 0.37 -1.85 1.52
C TYR A 61 0.46 -2.49 2.90
N ARG A 62 -0.66 -2.97 3.44
CA ARG A 62 -0.72 -3.62 4.76
C ARG A 62 -0.34 -5.09 4.66
N GLY A 63 0.95 -5.35 4.54
CA GLY A 63 1.54 -6.67 4.51
C GLY A 63 2.96 -6.61 3.97
N VAL A 64 3.54 -7.78 3.67
CA VAL A 64 4.78 -7.87 2.90
C VAL A 64 4.44 -7.81 1.41
N CYS A 65 4.94 -6.79 0.72
CA CYS A 65 4.79 -6.60 -0.72
C CYS A 65 6.17 -6.31 -1.28
N LEU A 66 6.67 -7.24 -2.10
CA LEU A 66 8.00 -7.17 -2.69
C LEU A 66 7.91 -6.47 -4.04
N VAL A 67 8.48 -5.27 -4.11
CA VAL A 67 8.56 -4.44 -5.32
C VAL A 67 9.98 -3.94 -5.44
N SER A 68 10.55 -4.04 -6.64
CA SER A 68 11.85 -3.46 -6.97
C SER A 68 11.66 -2.19 -7.78
N LYS A 69 12.60 -1.25 -7.64
CA LYS A 69 12.62 -0.06 -8.49
C LYS A 69 12.64 -0.45 -9.98
N GLY A 70 11.78 0.18 -10.77
CA GLY A 70 11.58 -0.08 -12.20
C GLY A 70 10.53 -1.14 -12.51
N ASP A 71 9.95 -1.79 -11.50
CA ASP A 71 8.85 -2.72 -11.72
C ASP A 71 7.61 -1.99 -12.25
N ARG A 72 6.95 -2.59 -13.25
CA ARG A 72 5.65 -2.15 -13.75
C ARG A 72 4.58 -2.73 -12.85
N LEU A 73 3.68 -1.89 -12.36
CA LEU A 73 2.68 -2.24 -11.37
C LEU A 73 1.28 -1.90 -11.86
N SER A 74 0.30 -2.72 -11.48
CA SER A 74 -1.12 -2.36 -11.49
C SER A 74 -1.62 -2.36 -10.05
N ILE A 75 -2.05 -1.19 -9.57
CA ILE A 75 -2.39 -1.00 -8.15
C ILE A 75 -3.84 -0.54 -8.03
N THR A 76 -4.59 -1.18 -7.13
CA THR A 76 -5.90 -0.71 -6.69
C THR A 76 -5.89 -0.40 -5.20
N GLY A 77 -6.65 0.61 -4.81
CA GLY A 77 -6.74 1.05 -3.43
C GLY A 77 -7.34 2.44 -3.28
N GLU A 78 -7.37 2.91 -2.05
CA GLU A 78 -7.94 4.21 -1.69
C GLU A 78 -6.90 5.33 -1.79
N TRP A 79 -7.28 6.43 -2.45
CA TRP A 79 -6.43 7.60 -2.62
C TRP A 79 -6.63 8.65 -1.52
N TYR A 80 -5.52 9.17 -1.00
CA TYR A 80 -5.47 10.18 0.04
C TYR A 80 -4.54 11.33 -0.38
N SER A 81 -4.97 12.56 -0.07
CA SER A 81 -4.06 13.71 -0.12
C SER A 81 -3.10 13.64 1.07
N GLY A 82 -1.80 13.58 0.81
CA GLY A 82 -0.78 13.41 1.85
C GLY A 82 -0.78 14.49 2.92
N LYS A 83 -1.33 15.69 2.62
CA LYS A 83 -1.49 16.78 3.59
C LYS A 83 -2.30 16.36 4.82
N LYS A 84 -3.22 15.38 4.70
CA LYS A 84 -4.02 14.85 5.81
C LYS A 84 -3.25 13.88 6.72
N ILE A 85 -2.12 13.33 6.26
CA ILE A 85 -1.36 12.27 6.95
C ILE A 85 0.12 12.62 7.17
N GLY A 86 0.49 13.90 7.03
CA GLY A 86 1.85 14.39 7.28
C GLY A 86 2.87 14.06 6.19
N VAL A 87 2.43 13.61 5.01
CA VAL A 87 3.28 13.28 3.86
C VAL A 87 3.09 14.32 2.76
N ARG A 88 4.16 14.77 2.10
CA ARG A 88 4.03 15.60 0.88
C ARG A 88 3.76 14.68 -0.31
N GLY A 89 2.69 14.96 -1.06
CA GLY A 89 2.32 14.19 -2.26
C GLY A 89 1.01 13.43 -2.10
N ASN A 90 0.67 12.61 -3.10
CA ASN A 90 -0.49 11.72 -3.06
C ASN A 90 -0.10 10.39 -2.41
N VAL A 91 -1.02 9.78 -1.68
CA VAL A 91 -0.81 8.48 -1.03
C VAL A 91 -1.92 7.55 -1.46
N ILE A 92 -1.57 6.34 -1.86
CA ILE A 92 -2.53 5.26 -2.09
C ILE A 92 -2.34 4.21 -0.99
N VAL A 93 -3.44 3.88 -0.32
CA VAL A 93 -3.50 2.71 0.56
C VAL A 93 -3.96 1.55 -0.30
N ALA A 94 -3.02 0.69 -0.69
CA ALA A 94 -3.26 -0.37 -1.66
C ALA A 94 -3.98 -1.57 -1.02
N ASP A 95 -5.05 -2.02 -1.67
CA ASP A 95 -5.74 -3.28 -1.37
C ASP A 95 -5.19 -4.41 -2.26
N ARG A 96 -4.76 -4.09 -3.48
CA ARG A 96 -4.09 -5.02 -4.39
C ARG A 96 -2.93 -4.34 -5.12
N VAL A 97 -1.80 -5.04 -5.17
CA VAL A 97 -0.62 -4.69 -5.94
C VAL A 97 -0.28 -5.87 -6.84
N GLU A 98 -0.41 -5.70 -8.14
CA GLU A 98 0.07 -6.66 -9.13
C GLU A 98 1.36 -6.14 -9.75
N ASN A 99 2.41 -6.94 -9.65
CA ASN A 99 3.69 -6.65 -10.27
C ASN A 99 3.73 -7.31 -11.65
N LEU A 100 3.51 -6.50 -12.69
CA LEU A 100 3.46 -6.93 -14.08
C LEU A 100 4.84 -7.35 -14.61
N SER A 101 5.93 -6.91 -13.97
CA SER A 101 7.29 -7.33 -14.31
C SER A 101 7.60 -8.76 -13.84
N THR A 102 7.04 -9.19 -12.70
CA THR A 102 7.35 -10.50 -12.07
C THR A 102 6.18 -11.49 -12.06
N GLY A 103 4.96 -11.02 -12.30
CA GLY A 103 3.72 -11.79 -12.16
C GLY A 103 3.25 -11.98 -10.71
N LEU A 104 3.92 -11.38 -9.73
CA LEU A 104 3.52 -11.47 -8.32
C LEU A 104 2.26 -10.62 -8.06
N ILE A 105 1.30 -11.19 -7.32
CA ILE A 105 0.07 -10.51 -6.93
C ILE A 105 0.00 -10.51 -5.40
N PHE A 106 -0.13 -9.32 -4.83
CA PHE A 106 -0.38 -9.09 -3.42
C PHE A 106 -1.78 -8.52 -3.27
N SER A 107 -2.67 -9.21 -2.58
CA SER A 107 -4.03 -8.73 -2.32
C SER A 107 -4.38 -8.93 -0.86
N LYS A 108 -5.04 -7.95 -0.27
CA LYS A 108 -5.66 -8.09 1.04
C LYS A 108 -6.81 -9.10 0.93
N GLU A 109 -6.77 -10.16 1.74
CA GLU A 109 -7.91 -11.07 1.94
C GLU A 109 -9.07 -10.38 2.69
#